data_AF-A0A846U0W4-F1
#
_entry.id   AF-A0A846U0W4-F1
#
_cell.length_a   1.000
_cell.length_b   1.000
_cell.length_c   1.000
_cell.angle_alpha   90.00
_cell.angle_beta   90.00
_cell.angle_gamma   90.00
#
_symmetry.space_group_name_H-M   'P 1'
#
loop_
_entity.id
_entity.type
_entity.pdbx_description
1 polymer ?
#
loop_
_entity_poly.entity_id
_entity_poly.type
_entity_poly.pdbx_seq_one_letter_code
_entity_poly.pdbx_strand_id
1 'polypeptide(L)'
;MTTSEDALIQIARRYSHIGMQVAKAYHQRQAELELDKVLMPERLSTPGGTLTSLATLEELRELTATHRQAYQKLMVAFAGEMARALEELPEAVRDAERDRIVPMLEWQFNAQREFYENRDRWIAAAEQVCELIEDRRARLTFTDDGVLFEADDDLDRFQALMTSLDEMQQRETQQLAQRIERMKRSAAALGMSFSE
;
A
#
# COMPACT_ATOMS: atom_id res chain seq x y z
N MET A 1 36.42 -2.58 9.06
CA MET A 1 35.26 -3.25 8.46
C MET A 1 35.80 -4.46 7.74
N THR A 2 35.35 -5.63 8.15
CA THR A 2 35.76 -6.89 7.50
C THR A 2 34.98 -7.02 6.19
N THR A 3 35.54 -7.68 5.19
CA THR A 3 34.94 -7.86 3.85
C THR A 3 33.53 -8.46 3.87
N SER A 4 33.17 -9.15 4.96
CA SER A 4 31.87 -9.82 5.14
C SER A 4 30.78 -8.89 5.72
N GLU A 5 31.14 -7.87 6.51
CA GLU A 5 30.19 -6.80 6.90
C GLU A 5 29.82 -5.93 5.70
N ASP A 6 30.76 -5.72 4.79
CA ASP A 6 30.51 -5.05 3.52
C ASP A 6 29.49 -5.82 2.66
N ALA A 7 29.48 -7.16 2.72
CA ALA A 7 28.53 -7.98 1.98
C ALA A 7 27.08 -7.73 2.43
N LEU A 8 26.82 -7.67 3.74
CA LEU A 8 25.48 -7.35 4.28
C LEU A 8 25.00 -5.97 3.82
N ILE A 9 25.89 -4.96 3.85
CA ILE A 9 25.58 -3.61 3.39
C ILE A 9 25.26 -3.60 1.89
N GLN A 10 26.03 -4.32 1.07
CA GLN A 10 25.80 -4.39 -0.37
C GLN A 10 24.49 -5.09 -0.72
N ILE A 11 24.14 -6.17 -0.02
CA ILE A 11 22.85 -6.84 -0.17
C ILE A 11 21.72 -5.86 0.19
N ALA A 12 21.80 -5.18 1.34
CA ALA A 12 20.80 -4.21 1.76
C ALA A 12 20.63 -3.06 0.74
N ARG A 13 21.72 -2.52 0.19
CA ARG A 13 21.67 -1.46 -0.83
C ARG A 13 21.02 -1.94 -2.11
N ARG A 14 21.40 -3.12 -2.61
CA ARG A 14 20.81 -3.70 -3.84
C ARG A 14 19.31 -3.90 -3.68
N TYR A 15 18.87 -4.54 -2.60
CA TYR A 15 17.46 -4.83 -2.38
C TYR A 15 16.64 -3.58 -2.04
N SER A 16 17.24 -2.57 -1.39
CA SER A 16 16.61 -1.26 -1.23
C SER A 16 16.36 -0.60 -2.59
N HIS A 17 17.33 -0.64 -3.51
CA HIS A 17 17.17 -0.06 -4.85
C HIS A 17 16.09 -0.77 -5.65
N ILE A 18 16.09 -2.11 -5.66
CA ILE A 18 15.06 -2.90 -6.35
C ILE A 18 13.68 -2.63 -5.72
N GLY A 19 13.59 -2.62 -4.39
CA GLY A 19 12.36 -2.31 -3.67
C GLY A 19 11.80 -0.93 -4.01
N MET A 20 12.66 0.08 -4.13
CA MET A 20 12.26 1.42 -4.59
C MET A 20 11.72 1.42 -6.01
N GLN A 21 12.33 0.68 -6.93
CA GLN A 21 11.83 0.57 -8.31
C GLN A 21 10.47 -0.11 -8.36
N VAL A 22 10.28 -1.20 -7.61
CA VAL A 22 9.00 -1.92 -7.51
C VAL A 22 7.91 -1.02 -6.94
N ALA A 23 8.20 -0.30 -5.85
CA ALA A 23 7.25 0.66 -5.26
C ALA A 23 6.93 1.81 -6.21
N LYS A 24 7.94 2.37 -6.90
CA LYS A 24 7.74 3.45 -7.88
C LYS A 24 6.83 3.01 -9.02
N ALA A 25 7.05 1.83 -9.57
CA ALA A 25 6.22 1.28 -10.65
C ALA A 25 4.76 1.11 -10.21
N TYR A 26 4.53 0.62 -8.98
CA TYR A 26 3.20 0.53 -8.40
C TYR A 26 2.54 1.92 -8.27
N HIS A 27 3.23 2.89 -7.66
CA HIS A 27 2.68 4.23 -7.45
C HIS A 27 2.38 4.96 -8.76
N GLN A 28 3.22 4.79 -9.78
CA GLN A 28 2.99 5.38 -11.10
C GLN A 28 1.70 4.84 -11.72
N ARG A 29 1.53 3.51 -11.76
CA ARG A 29 0.30 2.90 -12.28
C ARG A 29 -0.92 3.24 -11.44
N GLN A 30 -0.77 3.35 -10.12
CA GLN A 30 -1.88 3.77 -9.25
C GLN A 30 -2.32 5.21 -9.54
N ALA A 31 -1.39 6.12 -9.83
CA ALA A 31 -1.72 7.50 -10.17
C ALA A 31 -2.50 7.60 -11.48
N GLU A 32 -2.25 6.70 -12.43
CA GLU A 32 -2.97 6.62 -13.72
C GLU A 32 -4.45 6.20 -13.55
N LEU A 33 -4.81 5.56 -12.44
CA LEU A 33 -6.18 5.12 -12.16
C LEU A 33 -7.12 6.24 -11.69
N GLU A 34 -6.59 7.43 -11.37
CA GLU A 34 -7.37 8.58 -10.90
C GLU A 34 -8.34 8.21 -9.77
N LEU A 35 -7.81 7.58 -8.72
CA LEU A 35 -8.62 7.02 -7.61
C LEU A 35 -9.47 8.06 -6.88
N ASP A 36 -9.05 9.33 -6.92
CA ASP A 36 -9.81 10.47 -6.40
C ASP A 36 -11.15 10.67 -7.11
N LYS A 37 -11.31 10.19 -8.34
CA LYS A 37 -12.56 10.32 -9.11
C LYS A 37 -13.52 9.16 -8.93
N VAL A 38 -13.06 8.02 -8.40
CA VAL A 38 -13.83 6.75 -8.37
C VAL A 38 -15.17 6.90 -7.66
N LEU A 39 -15.23 7.70 -6.59
CA LEU A 39 -16.43 7.90 -5.79
C LEU A 39 -17.03 9.30 -5.96
N MET A 40 -16.62 10.04 -6.99
CA MET A 40 -17.13 11.39 -7.23
C MET A 40 -18.50 11.36 -7.90
N PRO A 41 -19.38 12.35 -7.64
CA PRO A 41 -20.71 12.42 -8.25
C PRO A 41 -20.72 12.33 -9.78
N GLU A 42 -19.70 12.84 -10.46
CA GLU A 42 -19.57 12.78 -11.92
C GLU A 42 -19.48 11.34 -12.43
N ARG A 43 -18.84 10.44 -11.67
CA ARG A 43 -18.83 9.01 -11.99
C ARG A 43 -20.09 8.30 -11.49
N LEU A 44 -20.51 8.58 -10.25
CA LEU A 44 -21.60 7.84 -9.61
C LEU A 44 -23.00 8.18 -10.14
N SER A 45 -23.21 9.38 -10.69
CA SER A 45 -24.52 9.85 -11.15
C SER A 45 -25.07 9.09 -12.36
N THR A 46 -24.21 8.39 -13.11
CA THR A 46 -24.63 7.62 -14.29
C THR A 46 -24.25 6.13 -14.16
N PRO A 47 -25.04 5.22 -14.78
CA PRO A 47 -24.67 3.80 -14.84
C PRO A 47 -23.29 3.59 -15.49
N GLY A 48 -23.00 4.29 -16.60
CA GLY A 48 -21.73 4.19 -17.31
C GLY A 48 -20.53 4.67 -16.49
N GLY A 49 -20.69 5.75 -15.71
CA GLY A 49 -19.64 6.22 -14.81
C GLY A 49 -19.42 5.28 -13.61
N THR A 50 -20.49 4.65 -13.12
CA THR A 50 -20.39 3.67 -12.03
C THR A 50 -19.69 2.39 -12.50
N LEU A 51 -20.00 1.91 -13.71
CA LEU A 51 -19.26 0.82 -14.35
C LEU A 51 -17.77 1.15 -14.55
N THR A 52 -17.46 2.38 -14.98
CA THR A 52 -16.06 2.85 -15.07
C THR A 52 -15.35 2.81 -13.71
N SER A 53 -16.07 3.17 -12.64
CA SER A 53 -15.54 3.17 -11.27
C SER A 53 -15.24 1.74 -10.79
N LEU A 54 -16.18 0.81 -11.01
CA LEU A 54 -15.98 -0.61 -10.72
C LEU A 54 -14.81 -1.20 -11.51
N ALA A 55 -14.67 -0.87 -12.80
CA ALA A 55 -13.53 -1.30 -13.62
C ALA A 55 -12.20 -0.75 -13.07
N THR A 56 -12.17 0.53 -12.67
CA THR A 56 -10.98 1.14 -12.03
C THR A 56 -10.60 0.41 -10.73
N LEU A 57 -11.59 0.01 -9.94
CA LEU A 57 -11.39 -0.74 -8.69
C LEU A 57 -10.84 -2.15 -8.95
N GLU A 58 -11.31 -2.83 -10.00
CA GLU A 58 -10.74 -4.11 -10.43
C GLU A 58 -9.29 -3.96 -10.91
N GLU A 59 -8.99 -2.94 -11.71
CA GLU A 59 -7.61 -2.65 -12.14
C GLU A 59 -6.69 -2.36 -10.93
N LEU A 60 -7.19 -1.65 -9.91
CA LEU A 60 -6.45 -1.42 -8.67
C LEU A 60 -6.21 -2.72 -7.89
N ARG A 61 -7.20 -3.62 -7.85
CA ARG A 61 -7.09 -4.95 -7.23
C ARG A 61 -6.00 -5.78 -7.91
N GLU A 62 -6.01 -5.86 -9.23
CA GLU A 62 -5.00 -6.58 -10.01
C GLU A 62 -3.60 -5.97 -9.83
N LEU A 63 -3.50 -4.64 -9.85
CA LEU A 63 -2.26 -3.91 -9.60
C LEU A 63 -1.71 -4.23 -8.20
N THR A 64 -2.57 -4.22 -7.19
CA THR A 64 -2.22 -4.53 -5.79
C THR A 64 -1.76 -5.98 -5.64
N ALA A 65 -2.46 -6.93 -6.26
CA ALA A 65 -2.10 -8.35 -6.26
C ALA A 65 -0.74 -8.59 -6.93
N THR A 66 -0.51 -7.94 -8.07
CA THR A 66 0.78 -8.01 -8.80
C THR A 66 1.92 -7.47 -7.94
N HIS A 67 1.72 -6.32 -7.31
CA HIS A 67 2.71 -5.72 -6.42
C HIS A 67 2.99 -6.60 -5.19
N ARG A 68 1.95 -7.19 -4.58
CA ARG A 68 2.07 -8.16 -3.48
C ARG A 68 2.95 -9.34 -3.86
N GLN A 69 2.71 -9.92 -5.03
CA GLN A 69 3.51 -11.05 -5.51
C GLN A 69 4.97 -10.66 -5.78
N ALA A 70 5.19 -9.50 -6.39
CA ALA A 70 6.54 -8.99 -6.65
C ALA A 70 7.31 -8.73 -5.34
N TYR A 71 6.67 -8.07 -4.38
CA TYR A 71 7.26 -7.78 -3.07
C TYR A 71 7.57 -9.06 -2.29
N GLN A 72 6.66 -10.05 -2.29
CA GLN A 72 6.91 -11.34 -1.65
C GLN A 72 8.15 -12.03 -2.23
N LYS A 73 8.27 -12.09 -3.56
CA LYS A 73 9.44 -12.66 -4.24
C LYS A 73 10.73 -11.92 -3.86
N LEU A 74 10.68 -10.58 -3.87
CA LEU A 74 11.80 -9.73 -3.51
C LEU A 74 12.27 -10.01 -2.08
N MET A 75 11.35 -10.09 -1.13
CA MET A 75 11.67 -10.28 0.27
C MET A 75 12.18 -11.69 0.59
N VAL A 76 11.67 -12.72 -0.08
CA VAL A 76 12.20 -14.08 0.05
C VAL A 76 13.64 -14.14 -0.46
N ALA A 77 13.92 -13.52 -1.62
CA ALA A 77 15.27 -13.46 -2.17
C ALA A 77 16.22 -12.66 -1.26
N PHE A 78 15.76 -11.51 -0.75
CA PHE A 78 16.52 -10.70 0.22
C PHE A 78 16.87 -11.49 1.48
N ALA A 79 15.88 -12.09 2.13
CA ALA A 79 16.08 -12.87 3.35
C ALA A 79 17.02 -14.06 3.13
N GLY A 80 16.89 -14.74 1.99
CA GLY A 80 17.75 -15.87 1.64
C GLY A 80 19.21 -15.49 1.36
N GLU A 81 19.46 -14.30 0.82
CA GLU A 81 20.83 -13.78 0.64
C GLU A 81 21.42 -13.24 1.96
N MET A 82 20.63 -12.53 2.76
CA MET A 82 21.05 -12.06 4.07
C MET A 82 21.40 -13.21 5.01
N ALA A 83 20.59 -14.29 5.02
CA ALA A 83 20.85 -15.47 5.83
C ALA A 83 22.19 -16.14 5.47
N ARG A 84 22.45 -16.32 4.16
CA ARG A 84 23.73 -16.86 3.68
C ARG A 84 24.93 -15.99 4.06
N ALA A 85 24.81 -14.67 3.90
CA ALA A 85 25.87 -13.74 4.28
C ALA A 85 26.13 -13.72 5.80
N LEU A 86 25.08 -13.92 6.61
CA LEU A 86 25.22 -14.04 8.08
C LEU A 86 25.99 -15.32 8.47
N GLU A 87 25.78 -16.43 7.77
CA GLU A 87 26.48 -17.70 8.05
C GLU A 87 27.99 -17.63 7.82
N GLU A 88 28.46 -16.70 6.97
CA GLU A 88 29.88 -16.48 6.70
C GLU A 88 30.59 -15.63 7.78
N LEU A 89 29.84 -15.08 8.75
CA LEU A 89 30.38 -14.25 9.82
C LEU A 89 30.81 -15.06 11.04
N PRO A 90 31.82 -14.58 11.80
CA PRO A 90 32.11 -15.11 13.13
C PRO A 90 30.87 -15.07 14.02
N GLU A 91 30.67 -16.11 14.83
CA GLU A 91 29.47 -16.32 15.66
C GLU A 91 29.01 -15.09 16.45
N ALA A 92 29.91 -14.44 17.18
CA ALA A 92 29.56 -13.25 17.96
C ALA A 92 29.07 -12.07 17.10
N VAL A 93 29.59 -11.92 15.87
CA VAL A 93 29.18 -10.88 14.92
C VAL A 93 27.88 -11.27 14.22
N ARG A 94 27.75 -12.54 13.82
CA ARG A 94 26.53 -13.10 13.23
C ARG A 94 25.33 -12.89 14.15
N ASP A 95 25.47 -13.22 15.43
CA ASP A 95 24.36 -13.16 16.38
C ASP A 95 23.94 -11.69 16.63
N ALA A 96 24.91 -10.79 16.80
CA ALA A 96 24.64 -9.35 16.92
C ALA A 96 23.96 -8.76 15.66
N GLU A 97 24.40 -9.13 14.46
CA GLU A 97 23.79 -8.68 13.22
C GLU A 97 22.39 -9.30 13.01
N ARG A 98 22.20 -10.56 13.38
CA ARG A 98 20.89 -11.22 13.34
C ARG A 98 19.87 -10.52 14.24
N ASP A 99 20.26 -10.20 15.47
CA ASP A 99 19.42 -9.46 16.43
C ASP A 99 19.04 -8.06 15.93
N ARG A 100 19.85 -7.47 15.06
CA ARG A 100 19.56 -6.19 14.39
C ARG A 100 18.66 -6.34 13.17
N ILE A 101 18.93 -7.35 12.33
CA ILE A 101 18.28 -7.53 11.02
C ILE A 101 16.88 -8.11 11.16
N VAL A 102 16.67 -9.11 12.02
CA VAL A 102 15.37 -9.80 12.13
C VAL A 102 14.23 -8.85 12.50
N PRO A 103 14.33 -8.01 13.56
CA PRO A 103 13.25 -7.09 13.91
C PRO A 103 12.97 -6.04 12.82
N MET A 104 14.01 -5.63 12.08
CA MET A 104 13.85 -4.75 10.93
C MET A 104 13.03 -5.42 9.83
N LEU A 105 13.33 -6.68 9.48
CA LEU A 105 12.59 -7.44 8.50
C LEU A 105 11.14 -7.64 8.93
N GLU A 106 10.91 -8.09 10.15
CA GLU A 106 9.57 -8.31 10.71
C GLU A 106 8.72 -7.05 10.62
N TRP A 107 9.29 -5.90 10.99
CA TRP A 107 8.59 -4.63 10.88
C TRP A 107 8.24 -4.29 9.42
N GLN A 108 9.18 -4.46 8.47
CA GLN A 108 8.92 -4.19 7.05
C GLN A 108 7.82 -5.11 6.49
N PHE A 109 7.86 -6.40 6.83
CA PHE A 109 6.85 -7.37 6.44
C PHE A 109 5.47 -7.00 6.99
N ASN A 110 5.39 -6.65 8.28
CA ASN A 110 4.13 -6.26 8.89
C ASN A 110 3.57 -4.98 8.29
N ALA A 111 4.40 -3.95 8.10
CA ALA A 111 3.97 -2.70 7.49
C ALA A 111 3.45 -2.91 6.06
N GLN A 112 4.12 -3.75 5.26
CA GLN A 112 3.68 -4.02 3.90
C GLN A 112 2.43 -4.92 3.84
N ARG A 113 2.29 -5.87 4.78
CA ARG A 113 1.07 -6.68 4.96
C ARG A 113 -0.12 -5.79 5.32
N GLU A 114 0.03 -4.92 6.30
CA GLU A 114 -1.03 -3.99 6.72
C GLU A 114 -1.46 -3.08 5.57
N PHE A 115 -0.51 -2.57 4.77
CA PHE A 115 -0.84 -1.81 3.57
C PHE A 115 -1.75 -2.60 2.61
N TYR A 116 -1.41 -3.86 2.33
CA TYR A 116 -2.21 -4.69 1.43
C TYR A 116 -3.60 -5.01 2.00
N GLU A 117 -3.67 -5.33 3.28
CA GLU A 117 -4.95 -5.58 3.96
C GLU A 117 -5.84 -4.32 3.97
N ASN A 118 -5.25 -3.14 4.20
CA ASN A 118 -5.96 -1.87 4.15
C ASN A 118 -6.45 -1.54 2.74
N ARG A 119 -5.62 -1.76 1.72
CA ARG A 119 -5.96 -1.54 0.32
C ARG A 119 -7.11 -2.44 -0.14
N ASP A 120 -7.08 -3.73 0.21
CA ASP A 120 -8.16 -4.67 -0.12
C ASP A 120 -9.49 -4.24 0.53
N ARG A 121 -9.45 -3.79 1.79
CA ARG A 121 -10.65 -3.28 2.49
C ARG A 121 -11.18 -2.00 1.86
N TRP A 122 -10.29 -1.08 1.45
CA TRP A 122 -10.67 0.16 0.79
C TRP A 122 -11.36 -0.14 -0.55
N ILE A 123 -10.83 -1.05 -1.36
CA ILE A 123 -11.44 -1.48 -2.62
C ILE A 123 -12.84 -2.06 -2.36
N ALA A 124 -12.96 -2.99 -1.40
CA ALA A 124 -14.25 -3.63 -1.08
C ALA A 124 -15.30 -2.64 -0.56
N ALA A 125 -14.89 -1.62 0.20
CA ALA A 125 -15.80 -0.57 0.66
C ALA A 125 -16.24 0.35 -0.49
N ALA A 126 -15.31 0.70 -1.39
CA ALA A 126 -15.62 1.51 -2.57
C ALA A 126 -16.57 0.78 -3.53
N GLU A 127 -16.38 -0.53 -3.73
CA GLU A 127 -17.30 -1.37 -4.51
C GLU A 127 -18.71 -1.38 -3.89
N GLN A 128 -18.81 -1.54 -2.56
CA GLN A 128 -20.09 -1.48 -1.87
C GLN A 128 -20.79 -0.13 -2.01
N VAL A 129 -20.04 0.98 -2.12
CA VAL A 129 -20.61 2.29 -2.45
C VAL A 129 -21.18 2.26 -3.87
N CYS A 130 -20.41 1.80 -4.86
CA CYS A 130 -20.87 1.71 -6.25
C CYS A 130 -22.11 0.81 -6.39
N GLU A 131 -22.14 -0.34 -5.71
CA GLU A 131 -23.27 -1.26 -5.68
C GLU A 131 -24.50 -0.63 -5.04
N LEU A 132 -24.35 0.04 -3.88
CA LEU A 132 -25.45 0.74 -3.22
C LEU A 132 -26.05 1.82 -4.13
N ILE A 133 -25.20 2.59 -4.82
CA ILE A 133 -25.64 3.61 -5.76
C ILE A 133 -26.40 2.99 -6.93
N GLU A 134 -25.91 1.89 -7.50
CA GLU A 134 -26.56 1.23 -8.63
C GLU A 134 -27.92 0.63 -8.23
N ASP A 135 -27.98 -0.09 -7.10
CA ASP A 135 -29.18 -0.72 -6.57
C ASP A 135 -30.29 0.29 -6.21
N ARG A 136 -29.89 1.51 -5.84
CA ARG A 136 -30.80 2.58 -5.41
C ARG A 136 -30.99 3.68 -6.43
N ARG A 137 -30.31 3.65 -7.58
CA ARG A 137 -30.21 4.76 -8.54
C ARG A 137 -31.52 5.48 -8.85
N ALA A 138 -32.62 4.74 -9.05
CA ALA A 138 -33.94 5.30 -9.35
C ALA A 138 -34.55 6.13 -8.20
N ARG A 139 -34.00 6.03 -7.00
CA ARG A 139 -34.41 6.67 -5.74
C ARG A 139 -33.32 7.59 -5.16
N LEU A 140 -32.31 7.92 -5.98
CA LEU A 140 -31.25 8.83 -5.62
C LEU A 140 -31.37 10.10 -6.46
N THR A 141 -31.15 11.24 -5.82
CA THR A 141 -30.99 12.52 -6.52
C THR A 141 -29.58 13.02 -6.29
N PHE A 142 -28.81 13.14 -7.37
CA PHE A 142 -27.51 13.79 -7.33
C PHE A 142 -27.70 15.30 -7.42
N THR A 143 -27.09 16.04 -6.50
CA THR A 143 -27.07 17.50 -6.43
C THR A 143 -25.63 17.99 -6.42
N ASP A 144 -25.44 19.30 -6.54
CA ASP A 144 -24.10 19.92 -6.43
C ASP A 144 -23.49 19.72 -5.03
N ASP A 145 -24.32 19.49 -4.01
CA ASP A 145 -23.90 19.27 -2.62
C ASP A 145 -23.73 17.79 -2.24
N GLY A 146 -24.02 16.85 -3.16
CA GLY A 146 -23.83 15.42 -2.95
C GLY A 146 -24.96 14.55 -3.47
N VAL A 147 -25.24 13.46 -2.77
CA VAL A 147 -26.30 12.51 -3.13
C VAL A 147 -27.39 12.50 -2.05
N LEU A 148 -28.63 12.67 -2.48
CA LEU A 148 -29.81 12.57 -1.64
C LEU A 148 -30.42 11.18 -1.77
N PHE A 149 -30.59 10.51 -0.63
CA PHE A 149 -31.24 9.22 -0.51
C PHE A 149 -32.70 9.40 -0.06
N GLU A 150 -33.64 8.67 -0.67
CA GLU A 150 -35.04 8.64 -0.23
C GLU A 150 -35.26 7.92 1.11
N ALA A 151 -34.38 6.96 1.44
CA ALA A 151 -34.48 6.15 2.65
C ALA A 151 -33.29 6.42 3.58
N ASP A 152 -33.59 6.69 4.86
CA ASP A 152 -32.58 6.97 5.89
C ASP A 152 -31.60 5.79 6.07
N ASP A 153 -32.08 4.54 5.98
CA ASP A 153 -31.23 3.34 6.08
C ASP A 153 -30.13 3.29 4.99
N ASP A 154 -30.46 3.72 3.76
CA ASP A 154 -29.49 3.74 2.66
C ASP A 154 -28.49 4.89 2.85
N LEU A 155 -28.94 6.03 3.39
CA LEU A 155 -28.07 7.16 3.77
C LEU A 155 -27.09 6.76 4.88
N ASP A 156 -27.57 6.12 5.94
CA ASP A 156 -26.74 5.65 7.06
C ASP A 156 -25.69 4.66 6.57
N ARG A 157 -26.08 3.73 5.68
CA ARG A 157 -25.15 2.78 5.07
C ARG A 157 -24.09 3.49 4.22
N PHE A 158 -24.49 4.47 3.41
CA PHE A 158 -23.57 5.27 2.60
C PHE A 158 -22.58 6.04 3.49
N GLN A 159 -23.06 6.72 4.53
CA GLN A 159 -22.22 7.46 5.46
C GLN A 159 -21.23 6.55 6.20
N ALA A 160 -21.67 5.36 6.62
CA ALA A 160 -20.79 4.37 7.26
C ALA A 160 -19.67 3.91 6.31
N LEU A 161 -19.98 3.67 5.04
CA LEU A 161 -18.99 3.30 4.02
C LEU A 161 -18.00 4.44 3.76
N MET A 162 -18.48 5.67 3.58
CA MET A 162 -17.62 6.85 3.37
C MET A 162 -16.71 7.11 4.58
N THR A 163 -17.24 7.01 5.80
CA THR A 163 -16.44 7.12 7.04
C THR A 163 -15.34 6.04 7.08
N SER A 164 -15.68 4.81 6.71
CA SER A 164 -14.71 3.71 6.69
C SER A 164 -13.60 3.95 5.66
N LEU A 165 -13.94 4.47 4.48
CA LEU A 165 -12.98 4.84 3.43
C LEU A 165 -12.02 5.94 3.91
N ASP A 166 -12.53 6.97 4.58
CA ASP A 166 -11.72 8.05 5.14
C ASP A 166 -10.77 7.56 6.24
N GLU A 167 -11.25 6.71 7.14
CA GLU A 167 -10.40 6.09 8.17
C GLU A 167 -9.26 5.27 7.55
N MET A 168 -9.55 4.50 6.51
CA MET A 168 -8.55 3.70 5.79
C MET A 168 -7.51 4.58 5.09
N GLN A 169 -7.94 5.69 4.48
CA GLN A 169 -7.05 6.67 3.86
C GLN A 169 -6.14 7.37 4.88
N GLN A 170 -6.68 7.74 6.04
CA GLN A 170 -5.91 8.33 7.13
C GLN A 170 -4.86 7.35 7.67
N ARG A 171 -5.24 6.08 7.89
CA ARG A 171 -4.30 5.03 8.31
C ARG A 171 -3.17 4.83 7.31
N GLU A 172 -3.48 4.78 6.02
CA GLU A 172 -2.47 4.63 4.98
C GLU A 172 -1.49 5.81 4.96
N THR A 173 -1.99 7.04 5.10
CA THR A 173 -1.17 8.26 5.18
C THR A 173 -0.22 8.21 6.37
N GLN A 174 -0.71 7.79 7.54
CA GLN A 174 0.11 7.65 8.75
C GLN A 174 1.18 6.55 8.58
N GLN A 175 0.82 5.40 8.01
CA GLN A 175 1.77 4.32 7.73
C GLN A 175 2.85 4.77 6.74
N LEU A 176 2.49 5.50 5.69
CA LEU A 176 3.45 6.05 4.73
C LEU A 176 4.43 7.00 5.40
N ALA A 177 3.94 7.92 6.25
CA ALA A 177 4.80 8.83 7.00
C ALA A 177 5.79 8.08 7.91
N GLN A 178 5.31 7.07 8.64
CA GLN A 178 6.17 6.22 9.49
C GLN A 178 7.24 5.48 8.69
N ARG A 179 6.87 4.96 7.50
CA ARG A 179 7.80 4.30 6.58
C ARG A 179 8.86 5.24 6.05
N ILE A 180 8.48 6.44 5.62
CA ILE A 180 9.41 7.46 5.14
C ILE A 180 10.41 7.82 6.25
N GLU A 181 9.95 8.09 7.47
CA GLU A 181 10.82 8.43 8.59
C GLU A 181 11.79 7.31 8.97
N ARG A 182 11.35 6.05 8.88
CA ARG A 182 12.23 4.91 9.15
C ARG A 182 13.22 4.67 8.00
N MET A 183 12.81 4.87 6.75
CA MET A 183 13.70 4.82 5.59
C MET A 183 14.78 5.90 5.70
N LYS A 184 14.42 7.15 6.02
CA LYS A 184 15.38 8.25 6.25
C LYS A 184 16.42 7.89 7.32
N ARG A 185 15.98 7.38 8.47
CA ARG A 185 16.87 6.92 9.54
C ARG A 185 17.80 5.78 9.09
N SER A 186 17.28 4.83 8.33
CA SER A 186 18.05 3.69 7.83
C SER A 186 19.07 4.10 6.76
N ALA A 187 18.72 5.04 5.87
CA ALA A 187 19.63 5.58 4.88
C ALA A 187 20.74 6.42 5.51
N ALA A 188 20.41 7.26 6.50
CA ALA A 188 21.41 8.02 7.26
C ALA A 188 22.42 7.10 7.94
N ALA A 189 21.96 5.99 8.54
CA ALA A 189 22.83 4.97 9.14
C ALA A 189 23.74 4.24 8.12
N LEU A 190 23.36 4.23 6.84
CA LEU A 190 24.11 3.61 5.74
C LEU A 190 24.95 4.61 4.92
N GLY A 191 25.01 5.88 5.37
CA GLY A 191 25.73 6.97 4.69
C GLY A 191 25.08 7.42 3.38
N MET A 192 23.78 7.19 3.21
CA MET A 192 23.01 7.57 2.02
C MET A 192 22.12 8.78 2.33
N SER A 193 22.10 9.79 1.46
CA SER A 193 21.16 10.91 1.54
C SER A 193 19.96 10.68 0.62
N PHE A 194 18.76 10.93 1.11
CA PHE A 194 17.60 11.15 0.24
C PHE A 194 17.67 12.58 -0.28
N SER A 195 17.84 12.76 -1.59
CA SER A 195 17.59 14.06 -2.22
C SER A 195 16.09 14.29 -2.25
N GLU A 196 15.67 15.50 -1.85
CA GLU A 196 14.30 16.00 -1.98
C GLU A 196 13.84 16.06 -3.45
#